data_AF-A0A0P9CY63-F1
#
_entry.id   AF-A0A0P9CY63-F1
#
_cell.length_a   1.000
_cell.length_b   1.000
_cell.length_c   1.000
_cell.angle_alpha   90.00
_cell.angle_beta   90.00
_cell.angle_gamma   90.00
#
_symmetry.space_group_name_H-M   'P 1'
#
loop_
_entity.id
_entity.type
_entity.pdbx_description
1 polymer ?
#
loop_
_entity_poly.entity_id
_entity_poly.type
_entity_poly.pdbx_seq_one_letter_code
_entity_poly.pdbx_strand_id
1 'polypeptide(L)'
;MTLVIAHRGASGYAPENTMPAFELVARQGADMCELDVLRSADGVLVVFHDDTTERWDGQKRMAASCTLAELQQLSIRGERVATLAEVCAFAREQQMRLNVELKGAGFGADVARMLHAERIEELVIVS
;
A
#
# COMPACT_ATOMS: atom_id res chain seq x y z
N MET A 1 -9.69 25.20 -3.78
CA MET A 1 -8.30 24.72 -3.67
C MET A 1 -8.27 23.29 -4.22
N THR A 2 -7.23 22.90 -4.93
CA THR A 2 -7.13 21.57 -5.56
C THR A 2 -6.44 20.61 -4.60
N LEU A 3 -6.94 19.38 -4.47
CA LEU A 3 -6.28 18.32 -3.69
C LEU A 3 -5.13 17.70 -4.49
N VAL A 4 -3.99 17.50 -3.84
CA VAL A 4 -2.83 16.79 -4.37
C VAL A 4 -2.72 15.44 -3.68
N ILE A 5 -2.90 14.37 -4.45
CA ILE A 5 -2.79 12.99 -3.98
C ILE A 5 -1.53 12.37 -4.58
N ALA A 6 -0.59 11.95 -3.74
CA ALA A 6 0.65 11.34 -4.16
C ALA A 6 0.43 9.89 -4.58
N HIS A 7 0.40 9.64 -5.90
CA HIS A 7 0.12 8.34 -6.50
C HIS A 7 1.24 7.33 -6.20
N ARG A 8 0.88 6.29 -5.43
CA ARG A 8 1.73 5.22 -4.89
C ARG A 8 2.86 5.76 -4.01
N GLY A 9 2.56 6.79 -3.24
CA GLY A 9 3.55 7.60 -2.52
C GLY A 9 4.27 8.60 -3.42
N ALA A 10 5.41 9.12 -2.98
CA ALA A 10 6.26 10.01 -3.78
C ALA A 10 7.06 9.22 -4.84
N SER A 11 6.36 8.48 -5.70
CA SER A 11 6.90 7.47 -6.63
C SER A 11 7.88 8.02 -7.69
N GLY A 12 7.85 9.33 -7.93
CA GLY A 12 8.86 10.02 -8.73
C GLY A 12 10.24 10.13 -8.06
N TYR A 13 10.31 9.95 -6.73
CA TYR A 13 11.51 10.14 -5.91
C TYR A 13 11.96 8.88 -5.17
N ALA A 14 11.03 7.97 -4.84
CA ALA A 14 11.29 6.72 -4.15
C ALA A 14 10.50 5.57 -4.80
N PRO A 15 10.83 4.30 -4.52
CA PRO A 15 10.12 3.16 -5.10
C PRO A 15 8.63 3.18 -4.72
N GLU A 16 7.74 3.02 -5.71
CA GLU A 16 6.29 3.06 -5.51
C GLU A 16 5.79 2.08 -4.44
N ASN A 17 4.74 2.44 -3.70
CA ASN A 17 4.09 1.54 -2.72
C ASN A 17 5.06 1.02 -1.63
N THR A 18 6.05 1.82 -1.23
CA THR A 18 7.01 1.49 -0.17
C THR A 18 7.04 2.53 0.94
N MET A 19 7.53 2.12 2.12
CA MET A 19 7.68 3.02 3.27
C MET A 19 8.49 4.27 2.95
N PRO A 20 9.65 4.22 2.24
CA PRO A 20 10.36 5.43 1.85
C PRO A 20 9.54 6.40 0.98
N ALA A 21 8.70 5.90 0.07
CA ALA A 21 7.83 6.76 -0.72
C ALA A 21 6.76 7.44 0.14
N PHE A 22 6.22 6.75 1.13
CA PHE A 22 5.25 7.30 2.09
C PHE A 22 5.88 8.32 3.05
N GLU A 23 7.09 8.05 3.54
CA GLU A 23 7.88 8.99 4.32
C GLU A 23 8.15 10.29 3.57
N LEU A 24 8.45 10.21 2.27
CA LEU A 24 8.63 11.40 1.44
C LEU A 24 7.33 12.19 1.26
N VAL A 25 6.17 11.54 1.16
CA VAL A 25 4.88 12.26 1.10
C VAL A 25 4.67 13.11 2.34
N ALA A 26 4.89 12.55 3.54
CA ALA A 26 4.78 13.28 4.79
C ALA A 26 5.73 14.49 4.86
N ARG A 27 6.94 14.38 4.26
CA ARG A 27 7.91 15.48 4.21
C ARG A 27 7.60 16.54 3.15
N GLN A 28 7.02 16.13 2.02
CA GLN A 28 6.74 17.01 0.88
C GLN A 28 5.38 17.71 0.99
N GLY A 29 4.49 17.22 1.85
CA GLY A 29 3.23 17.89 2.20
C GLY A 29 2.12 17.75 1.16
N ALA A 30 2.02 16.59 0.49
CA ALA A 30 0.81 16.30 -0.29
C ALA A 30 -0.41 16.14 0.64
N ASP A 31 -1.60 16.44 0.14
CA ASP A 31 -2.84 16.37 0.94
C ASP A 31 -3.20 14.93 1.33
N MET A 32 -2.89 13.97 0.46
CA MET A 32 -3.10 12.54 0.68
C MET A 32 -2.00 11.70 0.00
N CYS A 33 -1.81 10.48 0.49
CA CYS A 33 -1.02 9.45 -0.17
C CYS A 33 -1.96 8.38 -0.74
N GLU A 34 -1.80 8.05 -2.02
CA GLU A 34 -2.50 6.90 -2.61
C GLU A 34 -1.61 5.64 -2.55
N LEU A 35 -2.26 4.48 -2.41
CA LEU A 35 -1.62 3.17 -2.42
C LEU A 35 -2.57 2.08 -2.92
N ASP A 36 -1.98 1.03 -3.50
CA ASP A 36 -2.69 -0.15 -4.00
C ASP A 36 -2.70 -1.27 -2.95
N VAL A 37 -3.86 -1.87 -2.67
CA VAL A 37 -3.98 -3.02 -1.77
C VAL A 37 -4.49 -4.25 -2.51
N LEU A 38 -3.80 -5.37 -2.31
CA LEU A 38 -4.31 -6.70 -2.60
C LEU A 38 -4.27 -7.58 -1.36
N ARG A 39 -4.97 -8.71 -1.42
CA ARG A 39 -4.92 -9.76 -0.39
C ARG A 39 -4.03 -10.90 -0.86
N SER A 40 -3.04 -11.26 -0.05
CA SER A 40 -2.15 -12.41 -0.28
C SER A 40 -2.88 -13.74 -0.08
N ALA A 41 -2.25 -14.84 -0.51
CA ALA A 41 -2.80 -16.19 -0.41
C ALA A 41 -3.10 -16.64 1.04
N ASP A 42 -2.29 -16.16 1.99
CA ASP A 42 -2.44 -16.38 3.43
C ASP A 42 -3.33 -15.33 4.12
N GLY A 43 -4.00 -14.46 3.34
CA GLY A 43 -5.03 -13.54 3.83
C GLY A 43 -4.53 -12.21 4.37
N VAL A 44 -3.24 -11.90 4.19
CA VAL A 44 -2.66 -10.63 4.61
C VAL A 44 -2.94 -9.54 3.56
N LEU A 45 -3.31 -8.36 4.03
CA LEU A 45 -3.45 -7.18 3.16
C LEU A 45 -2.08 -6.56 2.93
N VAL A 46 -1.66 -6.49 1.66
CA VAL A 46 -0.32 -6.05 1.25
C VAL A 46 -0.42 -4.90 0.27
N VAL A 47 0.58 -4.02 0.33
CA VAL A 47 0.63 -2.81 -0.48
C VAL A 47 1.45 -3.08 -1.73
N PHE A 48 0.77 -3.33 -2.86
CA PHE A 48 1.39 -3.80 -4.10
C PHE A 48 0.47 -3.56 -5.30
N HIS A 49 1.04 -3.04 -6.39
CA HIS A 49 0.26 -2.63 -7.57
C HIS A 49 0.01 -3.74 -8.60
N ASP A 50 1.03 -4.53 -8.95
CA ASP A 50 0.91 -5.36 -10.15
C ASP A 50 0.10 -6.62 -9.89
N ASP A 51 -0.60 -7.09 -10.93
CA ASP A 51 -1.26 -8.39 -10.89
C ASP A 51 -0.25 -9.54 -10.75
N THR A 52 1.00 -9.35 -11.21
CA THR A 52 2.01 -10.40 -11.19
C THR A 52 3.36 -9.93 -10.67
N THR A 53 4.16 -10.86 -10.15
CA THR A 53 5.51 -10.58 -9.64
C THR A 53 6.55 -10.31 -10.73
N GLU A 54 6.20 -10.54 -12.00
CA GLU A 54 7.11 -10.56 -13.16
C GLU A 54 7.97 -9.30 -13.30
N ARG A 55 7.41 -8.11 -12.99
CA ARG A 55 8.16 -6.84 -13.02
C ARG A 55 9.35 -6.82 -12.05
N TRP A 56 9.26 -7.54 -10.94
CA TRP A 56 10.18 -7.40 -9.81
C TRP A 56 11.18 -8.55 -9.70
N ASP A 57 10.80 -9.76 -10.08
CA ASP A 57 11.65 -10.95 -9.98
C ASP A 57 11.80 -11.74 -11.30
N GLY A 58 11.17 -11.28 -12.38
CA GLY A 58 11.16 -11.95 -13.68
C GLY A 58 10.34 -13.26 -13.71
N GLN A 59 9.64 -13.60 -12.63
CA GLN A 59 8.80 -14.80 -12.54
C GLN A 59 7.34 -14.40 -12.63
N LYS A 60 6.60 -15.03 -13.55
CA LYS A 60 5.18 -14.75 -13.71
C LYS A 60 4.34 -15.54 -12.72
N ARG A 61 4.14 -14.98 -11.52
CA ARG A 61 3.23 -15.49 -10.49
C ARG A 61 2.15 -14.46 -10.22
N MET A 62 0.90 -14.89 -10.05
CA MET A 62 -0.17 -14.00 -9.59
C MET A 62 0.13 -13.55 -8.16
N ALA A 63 0.23 -12.23 -7.95
CA ALA A 63 0.59 -11.67 -6.65
C ALA A 63 -0.40 -12.09 -5.53
N ALA A 64 -1.71 -12.12 -5.83
CA ALA A 64 -2.74 -12.60 -4.89
C ALA A 64 -2.65 -14.11 -4.59
N SER A 65 -1.87 -14.88 -5.36
CA SER A 65 -1.61 -16.31 -5.11
C SER A 65 -0.30 -16.55 -4.35
N CYS A 66 0.46 -15.50 -4.03
CA CYS A 66 1.64 -15.57 -3.18
C CYS A 66 1.28 -15.26 -1.72
N THR A 67 1.96 -15.90 -0.78
CA THR A 67 1.93 -15.57 0.64
C THR A 67 2.64 -14.25 0.92
N LEU A 68 2.40 -13.64 2.09
CA LEU A 68 3.16 -12.46 2.52
C LEU A 68 4.68 -12.72 2.46
N ALA A 69 5.11 -13.88 2.96
CA ALA A 69 6.53 -14.24 3.02
C ALA A 69 7.17 -14.30 1.62
N GLU A 70 6.45 -14.81 0.62
CA GLU A 70 6.92 -14.83 -0.77
C GLU A 70 6.95 -13.43 -1.39
N LEU A 71 5.93 -12.60 -1.13
CA LEU A 71 5.90 -11.21 -1.62
C LEU A 71 7.00 -10.36 -0.99
N GLN A 72 7.35 -10.61 0.26
CA GLN A 72 8.45 -9.92 0.95
C GLN A 72 9.85 -10.34 0.48
N GLN A 73 9.96 -11.41 -0.32
CA GLN A 73 11.21 -11.74 -1.02
C GLN A 73 11.42 -10.88 -2.27
N LEU A 74 10.38 -10.23 -2.78
CA LEU A 74 10.51 -9.28 -3.89
C LEU A 74 11.29 -8.06 -3.44
N SER A 75 12.13 -7.54 -4.34
CA SER A 75 12.83 -6.27 -4.15
C SER A 75 12.19 -5.19 -5.01
N ILE A 76 11.50 -4.26 -4.38
CA ILE A 76 10.93 -3.07 -5.00
C ILE A 76 12.03 -2.01 -5.04
N ARG A 77 12.99 -2.18 -5.97
CA ARG A 77 14.20 -1.35 -6.09
C ARG A 77 14.98 -1.20 -4.77
N GLY A 78 15.17 -2.31 -4.05
CA GLY A 78 15.89 -2.34 -2.76
C GLY A 78 14.99 -2.39 -1.54
N GLU A 79 13.69 -2.12 -1.69
CA GLU A 79 12.72 -2.11 -0.60
C GLU A 79 11.86 -3.37 -0.56
N ARG A 80 11.36 -3.72 0.62
CA ARG A 80 10.42 -4.83 0.80
C ARG A 80 8.98 -4.39 0.54
N VAL A 81 8.13 -5.35 0.18
CA VAL A 81 6.68 -5.17 0.18
C VAL A 81 6.18 -4.93 1.61
N ALA A 82 5.40 -3.85 1.80
CA ALA A 82 4.78 -3.50 3.07
C ALA A 82 3.40 -4.15 3.22
N THR A 83 2.99 -4.40 4.46
CA THR A 83 1.59 -4.72 4.79
C THR A 83 0.77 -3.45 4.92
N LEU A 84 -0.55 -3.54 4.72
CA LEU A 84 -1.43 -2.39 4.94
C LEU A 84 -1.38 -1.93 6.41
N ALA A 85 -1.26 -2.86 7.36
CA ALA A 85 -1.16 -2.53 8.79
C ALA A 85 0.05 -1.64 9.10
N GLU A 86 1.21 -1.93 8.51
CA GLU A 86 2.42 -1.11 8.67
C GLU A 86 2.21 0.32 8.15
N VAL A 87 1.56 0.46 6.99
CA VAL A 87 1.26 1.77 6.41
C VAL A 87 0.20 2.52 7.21
N CYS A 88 -0.83 1.85 7.72
CA CYS A 88 -1.84 2.44 8.59
C CYS A 88 -1.24 2.96 9.90
N ALA A 89 -0.35 2.18 10.55
CA ALA A 89 0.34 2.60 11.76
C ALA A 89 1.17 3.88 11.51
N PHE A 90 1.94 3.91 10.43
CA PHE A 90 2.71 5.08 10.02
C PHE A 90 1.81 6.29 9.72
N ALA A 91 0.75 6.08 8.93
CA ALA A 91 -0.17 7.15 8.55
C ALA A 91 -0.88 7.76 9.78
N ARG A 92 -1.25 6.94 10.76
CA ARG A 92 -1.80 7.40 12.04
C ARG A 92 -0.78 8.26 12.80
N GLU A 93 0.47 7.82 12.87
CA GLU A 93 1.54 8.57 13.55
C GLU A 93 1.83 9.92 12.88
N GLN A 94 1.84 9.97 11.55
CA GLN A 94 2.10 11.18 10.78
C GLN A 94 0.86 12.05 10.53
N GLN A 95 -0.34 11.61 10.95
CA GLN A 95 -1.62 12.21 10.56
C GLN A 95 -1.77 12.33 9.03
N MET A 96 -1.20 11.37 8.30
CA MET A 96 -1.24 11.32 6.84
C MET A 96 -2.55 10.69 6.37
N ARG A 97 -3.23 11.36 5.45
CA ARG A 97 -4.47 10.85 4.86
C ARG A 97 -4.15 9.89 3.72
N LEU A 98 -4.93 8.82 3.58
CA LEU A 98 -4.71 7.77 2.58
C LEU A 98 -5.87 7.67 1.59
N ASN A 99 -5.55 7.43 0.33
CA ASN A 99 -6.49 6.91 -0.66
C ASN A 99 -6.10 5.45 -0.94
N VAL A 100 -6.95 4.51 -0.55
CA VAL A 100 -6.68 3.07 -0.59
C VAL A 100 -7.44 2.46 -1.76
N GLU A 101 -6.72 2.09 -2.82
CA GLU A 101 -7.29 1.42 -3.99
C GLU A 101 -7.36 -0.10 -3.77
N LEU A 102 -8.55 -0.69 -3.97
CA LEU A 102 -8.73 -2.14 -3.86
C LEU A 102 -8.45 -2.84 -5.18
N LYS A 103 -7.37 -3.62 -5.24
CA LYS A 103 -6.98 -4.43 -6.41
C LYS A 103 -7.73 -5.75 -6.45
N GLY A 104 -9.05 -5.66 -6.60
CA GLY A 104 -9.94 -6.81 -6.75
C GLY A 104 -11.16 -6.76 -5.83
N ALA A 105 -11.99 -7.80 -5.92
CA ALA A 105 -13.22 -7.91 -5.16
C ALA A 105 -13.11 -8.91 -4.00
N GLY A 106 -14.05 -8.83 -3.05
CA GLY A 106 -14.24 -9.88 -2.03
C GLY A 106 -13.41 -9.73 -0.74
N PHE A 107 -12.58 -8.70 -0.62
CA PHE A 107 -11.79 -8.43 0.59
C PHE A 107 -12.01 -7.02 1.18
N GLY A 108 -12.96 -6.24 0.65
CA GLY A 108 -13.25 -4.89 1.15
C GLY A 108 -13.66 -4.85 2.64
N ALA A 109 -14.37 -5.88 3.11
CA ALA A 109 -14.69 -6.02 4.53
C ALA A 109 -13.44 -6.30 5.39
N ASP A 110 -12.43 -6.97 4.85
CA ASP A 110 -11.16 -7.22 5.54
C ASP A 110 -10.39 -5.90 5.69
N VAL A 111 -10.38 -5.06 4.64
CA VAL A 111 -9.80 -3.71 4.67
C VAL A 111 -10.53 -2.83 5.67
N ALA A 112 -11.86 -2.75 5.62
CA ALA A 112 -12.63 -1.95 6.57
C ALA A 112 -12.36 -2.34 8.04
N ARG A 113 -12.25 -3.66 8.33
CA ARG A 113 -11.89 -4.14 9.66
C ARG A 113 -10.47 -3.72 10.07
N MET A 114 -9.51 -3.79 9.15
CA MET A 114 -8.13 -3.33 9.38
C MET A 114 -8.10 -1.83 9.70
N LEU A 115 -8.75 -1.00 8.87
CA LEU A 115 -8.78 0.45 9.05
C LEU A 115 -9.38 0.84 10.41
N HIS A 116 -10.47 0.17 10.82
CA HIS A 116 -11.08 0.38 12.13
C HIS A 116 -10.19 -0.09 13.29
N ALA A 117 -9.52 -1.25 13.15
CA ALA A 117 -8.60 -1.75 14.17
C ALA A 117 -7.41 -0.81 14.39
N GLU A 118 -6.89 -0.22 13.31
CA GLU A 118 -5.81 0.78 13.33
C GLU A 118 -6.29 2.20 13.67
N ARG A 119 -7.62 2.40 13.81
CA ARG A 119 -8.26 3.67 14.18
C ARG A 119 -7.92 4.81 13.20
N ILE A 120 -7.94 4.51 11.91
CA ILE A 120 -7.56 5.43 10.84
C ILE A 120 -8.72 5.75 9.88
N GLU A 121 -9.93 5.27 10.14
CA GLU A 121 -11.10 5.40 9.26
C GLU A 121 -11.40 6.85 8.84
N GLU A 122 -11.15 7.84 9.71
CA GLU A 122 -11.35 9.27 9.42
C GLU A 122 -10.26 9.89 8.51
N LEU A 123 -9.15 9.18 8.32
CA LEU A 123 -8.02 9.62 7.49
C LEU A 123 -8.02 8.92 6.12
N VAL A 124 -8.98 8.04 5.82
CA VAL A 124 -8.93 7.16 4.65
C VAL A 124 -10.13 7.39 3.72
N ILE A 125 -9.85 7.37 2.42
CA ILE A 125 -10.85 7.10 1.38
C ILE A 125 -10.54 5.73 0.79
N VAL A 126 -11.57 4.91 0.56
CA VAL A 126 -11.44 3.63 -0.12
C VAL A 126 -12.05 3.78 -1.51
N SER A 127 -11.31 3.37 -2.53
CA SER A 127 -11.72 3.44 -3.95
C SER A 127 -11.63 2.10 -4.67
#